data_AF-A0A6G1DL28-F1
#
_entry.id   AF-A0A6G1DL28-F1
#
_cell.length_a   1.000
_cell.length_b   1.000
_cell.length_c   1.000
_cell.angle_alpha   90.00
_cell.angle_beta   90.00
_cell.angle_gamma   90.00
#
_symmetry.space_group_name_H-M   'P 1'
#
loop_
_entity.id
_entity.type
_entity.pdbx_description
1 polymer ?
#
loop_
_entity_poly.entity_id
_entity_poly.type
_entity_poly.pdbx_seq_one_letter_code
_entity_poly.pdbx_strand_id
1 'polypeptide(L)'
;MEMAGFTSVPLSYDAIRQGNDMVRRCGLRRCESKECSGCFLLCWSSRPLYSISAWRPAASRGSGFDSERSECMSVPNQMIDDSGT
;
A
#
# COMPACT_ATOMS: atom_id res chain seq x y z
N MET A 1 13.17 -0.95 -10.15
CA MET A 1 12.64 0.44 -10.12
C MET A 1 13.67 1.41 -9.56
N GLU A 2 14.52 0.94 -8.66
CA GLU A 2 15.65 1.61 -8.02
C GLU A 2 16.64 2.20 -9.02
N MET A 3 17.03 1.44 -10.05
CA MET A 3 17.91 1.93 -11.12
C MET A 3 17.27 3.06 -11.96
N ALA A 4 15.94 3.21 -11.91
CA ALA A 4 15.20 4.27 -12.57
C ALA A 4 14.94 5.48 -11.65
N GLY A 5 15.57 5.54 -10.47
CA GLY A 5 15.46 6.68 -9.56
C GLY A 5 14.22 6.63 -8.65
N PHE A 6 13.68 5.44 -8.37
CA PHE A 6 12.57 5.27 -7.42
C PHE A 6 13.04 4.60 -6.14
N THR A 7 12.43 4.97 -5.01
CA THR A 7 12.63 4.29 -3.72
C THR A 7 11.42 3.41 -3.43
N SER A 8 11.66 2.16 -3.03
CA SER A 8 10.59 1.24 -2.62
C SER A 8 9.86 1.80 -1.39
N VAL A 9 8.55 1.64 -1.38
CA VAL A 9 7.68 1.95 -0.24
C VAL A 9 6.97 0.66 0.15
N PRO A 10 7.10 0.17 1.39
CA PRO A 10 6.41 -1.03 1.82
C PRO A 10 4.89 -0.81 1.79
N LEU A 11 4.16 -1.81 1.31
CA LEU A 11 2.70 -1.80 1.41
C LEU A 11 2.28 -1.75 2.89
N SER A 12 1.21 -1.02 3.18
CA SER A 12 0.67 -0.99 4.53
C SER A 12 0.13 -2.36 4.93
N TYR A 13 0.18 -2.64 6.23
CA TYR A 13 -0.44 -3.85 6.78
C TYR A 13 -1.91 -3.98 6.37
N ASP A 14 -2.67 -2.88 6.38
CA ASP A 14 -4.07 -2.88 5.98
C ASP A 14 -4.27 -3.23 4.51
N ALA A 15 -3.42 -2.74 3.60
CA ALA A 15 -3.50 -3.08 2.18
C ALA A 15 -3.24 -4.59 1.96
N ILE A 16 -2.21 -5.13 2.63
CA ILE A 16 -1.89 -6.56 2.56
C ILE A 16 -3.03 -7.40 3.14
N ARG A 17 -3.57 -7.02 4.31
CA ARG A 17 -4.68 -7.70 4.96
C ARG A 17 -5.94 -7.72 4.09
N GLN A 18 -6.32 -6.57 3.52
CA GLN A 18 -7.46 -6.48 2.61
C GLN A 18 -7.25 -7.33 1.35
N GLY A 19 -6.05 -7.31 0.76
CA GLY A 19 -5.71 -8.17 -0.38
C GLY A 19 -5.84 -9.67 -0.06
N ASN A 20 -5.34 -10.09 1.12
CA ASN A 20 -5.47 -11.46 1.59
C ASN A 20 -6.94 -11.86 1.81
N ASP A 21 -7.76 -10.96 2.37
CA ASP A 21 -9.19 -11.19 2.57
C ASP A 21 -9.91 -11.36 1.22
N MET A 22 -9.57 -10.54 0.22
CA MET A 22 -10.14 -10.64 -1.13
C MET A 22 -9.80 -11.97 -1.81
N VAL A 23 -8.54 -12.41 -1.73
CA VAL A 23 -8.12 -13.70 -2.30
C VAL A 23 -8.91 -14.85 -1.67
N ARG A 24 -9.07 -14.84 -0.34
CA ARG A 24 -9.88 -15.84 0.38
C ARG A 24 -11.36 -15.82 -0.03
N ARG A 25 -11.94 -14.65 -0.26
CA ARG A 25 -13.35 -14.49 -0.66
C ARG A 25 -13.63 -14.81 -2.12
N CYS A 26 -12.62 -14.76 -3.00
CA CYS A 26 -12.77 -15.04 -4.43
C CYS A 26 -13.21 -16.48 -4.75
N GLY A 27 -13.08 -17.42 -3.79
CA GLY A 27 -13.56 -18.80 -3.93
C GLY A 27 -12.71 -19.69 -4.86
N LEU A 28 -11.66 -19.13 -5.46
CA LEU A 28 -10.73 -19.85 -6.31
C LEU A 28 -9.74 -20.66 -5.44
N ARG A 29 -9.94 -21.97 -5.32
CA ARG A 29 -9.17 -22.86 -4.42
C ARG A 29 -7.66 -22.92 -4.65
N ARG A 30 -7.19 -22.42 -5.79
CA ARG A 30 -5.76 -22.40 -6.17
C ARG A 30 -5.17 -20.99 -6.11
N CYS A 31 -5.98 -19.97 -5.82
CA CYS A 31 -5.53 -18.61 -5.70
C CYS A 31 -4.97 -18.38 -4.30
N GLU A 32 -3.72 -17.94 -4.24
CA GLU A 32 -2.96 -17.77 -3.00
C GLU A 32 -2.31 -16.38 -3.02
N SER A 33 -2.15 -15.76 -1.85
CA SER A 33 -1.38 -14.53 -1.70
C SER A 33 -0.15 -14.78 -0.83
N LYS A 34 0.94 -14.07 -1.11
CA LYS A 34 2.18 -14.09 -0.33
C LYS A 34 2.71 -12.66 -0.18
N GLU A 35 3.31 -12.35 0.96
CA GLU A 35 4.08 -11.12 1.13
C GLU A 35 5.57 -11.44 0.92
N CYS A 36 6.27 -10.60 0.15
CA CYS A 36 7.72 -10.71 -0.02
C CYS A 36 8.33 -9.31 -0.10
N SER A 37 9.21 -8.97 0.84
CA SER A 37 9.98 -7.71 0.82
C SER A 37 9.12 -6.45 0.66
N GLY A 38 7.96 -6.40 1.34
CA GLY A 38 7.02 -5.27 1.26
C GLY A 38 6.15 -5.23 0.00
N CYS A 39 6.20 -6.27 -0.84
CA CYS A 39 5.36 -6.46 -2.03
C CYS A 39 4.29 -7.53 -1.78
N PHE A 40 3.16 -7.41 -2.46
CA PHE A 40 2.08 -8.41 -2.46
C PHE A 40 2.17 -9.27 -3.73
N LEU A 41 2.28 -10.58 -3.55
CA LEU A 41 2.35 -11.57 -4.63
C LEU A 41 1.02 -12.31 -4.74
N LEU A 42 0.45 -12.30 -5.94
CA LEU A 42 -0.69 -13.16 -6.28
C LEU A 42 -0.17 -14.42 -6.98
N CYS A 43 -0.52 -15.58 -6.45
CA CYS A 43 -0.05 -16.88 -6.90
C CYS A 43 -1.22 -17.78 -7.32
N TRP A 44 -0.95 -18.70 -8.25
CA TRP A 44 -1.83 -19.81 -8.59
C TRP A 44 -1.13 -21.15 -8.34
N SER A 45 -1.61 -21.93 -7.37
CA SER A 45 -0.97 -23.18 -6.93
C SER A 45 0.52 -22.99 -6.69
N SER A 46 0.87 -22.01 -5.84
CA SER A 46 2.24 -21.58 -5.55
C SER A 46 3.08 -21.04 -6.71
N ARG A 47 2.55 -20.95 -7.93
CA ARG A 47 3.22 -20.25 -9.06
C ARG A 47 2.91 -18.76 -9.00
N PRO A 48 3.89 -17.86 -8.91
CA PRO A 48 3.63 -16.42 -8.91
C PRO A 48 3.07 -15.98 -10.26
N LEU A 49 1.98 -15.21 -10.24
CA LEU A 49 1.35 -14.63 -11.44
C LEU A 49 1.61 -13.12 -11.51
N TYR A 50 1.38 -12.42 -10.41
CA TYR A 50 1.54 -10.97 -10.33
C TYR A 50 2.34 -10.59 -9.08
N SER A 51 3.12 -9.52 -9.19
CA SER A 51 3.78 -8.85 -8.08
C SER A 51 3.32 -7.40 -8.04
N ILE A 52 2.87 -6.96 -6.87
CA ILE A 52 2.36 -5.62 -6.62
C ILE A 52 3.30 -4.94 -5.63
N SER A 53 3.84 -3.80 -6.02
CA SER A 53 4.82 -3.04 -5.25
C SER A 53 4.51 -1.55 -5.33
N ALA A 54 4.85 -0.80 -4.28
CA ALA A 54 4.67 0.64 -4.24
C ALA A 54 6.03 1.35 -4.29
N TRP A 55 6.07 2.48 -4.98
CA TRP A 55 7.29 3.23 -5.24
C TRP A 55 7.00 4.71 -5.13
N ARG A 56 7.97 5.45 -4.60
CA ARG A 56 7.98 6.92 -4.66
C ARG A 56 9.20 7.38 -5.46
N PRO A 57 9.14 8.53 -6.14
CA PRO A 57 10.34 9.16 -6.68
C PRO A 57 11.41 9.27 -5.58
N ALA A 58 12.65 8.92 -5.88
CA ALA A 58 13.75 9.19 -4.97
C ALA A 58 13.88 10.71 -4.83
N ALA A 59 14.07 11.20 -3.61
CA ALA A 59 14.40 12.61 -3.42
C ALA A 59 15.64 12.89 -4.26
N SER A 60 15.56 13.86 -5.18
CA SER A 60 16.72 14.28 -5.94
C SER A 60 17.79 14.67 -4.93
N ARG A 61 18.87 13.89 -4.86
CA ARG A 61 20.04 14.28 -4.06
C ARG A 61 20.73 15.40 -4.85
N GLY A 62 20.19 16.62 -4.82
CA GLY A 62 20.82 17.76 -5.46
C GLY A 62 19.96 19.00 -5.65
N SER A 63 20.37 20.05 -4.92
CA SER A 63 20.01 21.48 -5.01
C SER A 63 18.67 21.89 -4.40
N GLY A 64 18.75 22.72 -3.36
CA GLY A 64 17.61 23.23 -2.63
C GLY A 64 16.66 24.01 -3.53
N PHE A 65 15.38 23.75 -3.35
CA PHE A 65 14.34 24.77 -3.42
C PHE A 65 13.21 24.32 -2.49
N ASP A 66 12.57 25.32 -1.91
CA ASP A 66 11.94 25.29 -0.61
C ASP A 66 10.80 24.30 -0.41
N SER A 67 10.70 23.92 0.86
CA SER A 67 9.57 23.32 1.54
C SER A 67 8.22 23.94 1.13
N GLU A 68 7.41 23.18 0.40
CA GLU A 68 5.95 23.19 0.63
C GLU A 68 5.48 21.79 1.01
N ARG A 69 5.34 21.66 2.34
CA ARG A 69 4.52 20.72 3.09
C ARG A 69 3.30 20.25 2.28
N SER A 70 3.37 19.05 1.74
CA SER A 70 2.18 18.35 1.24
C SER A 70 1.39 17.90 2.46
N GLU A 71 0.43 18.72 2.85
CA GLU A 71 -0.52 18.45 3.92
C GLU A 71 -1.44 17.31 3.47
N CYS A 72 -1.16 16.09 3.94
CA CYS A 72 -2.09 14.99 3.80
C CYS A 72 -3.36 15.35 4.59
N MET A 73 -4.48 15.39 3.87
CA MET A 73 -5.79 15.83 4.35
C MET A 73 -6.09 15.28 5.75
N SER A 74 -6.16 16.18 6.73
CA SER A 74 -6.71 15.85 8.04
C SER A 74 -8.21 15.71 7.87
N VAL A 75 -8.72 14.48 7.93
CA VAL A 75 -10.17 14.24 8.03
C VAL A 75 -10.58 14.65 9.44
N PRO A 76 -11.45 15.65 9.64
CA PRO A 76 -11.90 15.97 10.98
C PRO A 76 -12.77 14.82 11.49
N ASN A 77 -12.38 14.23 12.63
CA ASN A 77 -13.28 13.39 13.42
C ASN A 77 -14.49 14.26 13.82
N GLN A 78 -15.65 14.05 13.19
CA GLN A 78 -16.89 14.60 13.72
C GLN A 78 -17.25 13.85 15.01
N MET A 79 -17.17 14.60 16.10
CA MET A 79 -17.70 14.26 17.41
C MET A 79 -19.22 14.38 17.32
N ILE A 80 -19.95 13.25 17.33
CA ILE A 80 -21.38 13.26 17.60
C ILE A 80 -21.52 13.32 19.12
N ASP A 81 -21.88 14.50 19.59
CA ASP A 81 -22.43 14.75 20.91
C ASP A 81 -23.94 14.57 20.77
N ASP A 82 -24.48 13.46 21.27
CA ASP A 82 -25.93 13.28 21.36
C ASP A 82 -26.34 13.44 22.83
N SER A 83 -26.37 14.70 23.24
CA SER A 83 -27.00 15.16 24.46
C SER A 83 -28.48 15.46 24.18
N GLY A 84 -29.37 14.60 24.67
CA GLY A 84 -30.68 14.99 25.20
C GLY A 84 -31.89 14.97 24.25
N THR A 85 -32.79 14.01 24.49
CA THR A 85 -34.16 14.32 24.96
C THR A 85 -34.61 13.22 25.91
#